data_AF-A0A832ZGR4-F1
#
_entry.id   AF-A0A832ZGR4-F1
#
_cell.length_a   1.000
_cell.length_b   1.000
_cell.length_c   1.000
_cell.angle_alpha   90.00
_cell.angle_beta   90.00
_cell.angle_gamma   90.00
#
_symmetry.space_group_name_H-M   'P 1'
#
loop_
_entity.id
_entity.type
_entity.pdbx_description
1 polymer ?
#
loop_
_entity_poly.entity_id
_entity_poly.type
_entity_poly.pdbx_seq_one_letter_code
_entity_poly.pdbx_strand_id
1 'polypeptide(L)'
;MILAFQGQSLDEHVAKMLKEWERIKKRYLKTIQRSLKSLNVKLSEEQMDEFVKTLIKLHDIGKASRIYQRHIKKGEKLEGFRHELVSAYYTYPILKEKFNEKVAFVGSLVVMLHHEPILMGQITSIEKKGLTAEVVLDKLRKFDGMVEETKEWLTENVGIVVEEPKGEDLIRFVFELSVRARHMPDSGKLRLIAGALLIPLVLCDYAGARDREGEAPKFAEVLGVEEYGI
;
A
#
# COMPACT_ATOMS: atom_id res chain seq x y z
N MET A 1 -18.97 2.72 -8.85
CA MET A 1 -17.87 3.70 -8.57
C MET A 1 -17.27 3.43 -7.20
N ILE A 2 -15.95 3.24 -7.15
CA ILE A 2 -15.17 2.99 -5.94
C ILE A 2 -14.71 4.32 -5.35
N LEU A 3 -14.94 4.53 -4.06
CA LEU A 3 -14.48 5.73 -3.35
C LEU A 3 -13.16 5.49 -2.62
N ALA A 4 -12.21 6.43 -2.73
CA ALA A 4 -11.04 6.47 -1.85
C ALA A 4 -11.34 7.21 -0.54
N PHE A 5 -12.13 8.28 -0.64
CA PHE A 5 -12.60 9.11 0.48
C PHE A 5 -14.03 9.61 0.19
N GLN A 6 -14.67 10.22 1.19
CA GLN A 6 -15.92 10.92 0.95
C GLN A 6 -15.68 12.07 -0.05
N GLY A 7 -16.49 12.13 -1.11
CA GLY A 7 -16.34 13.13 -2.16
C GLY A 7 -15.18 12.92 -3.14
N GLN A 8 -14.45 11.80 -3.07
CA GLN A 8 -13.33 11.51 -3.98
C GLN A 8 -13.32 10.04 -4.42
N SER A 9 -13.37 9.80 -5.74
CA SER A 9 -13.25 8.46 -6.30
C SER A 9 -11.82 7.92 -6.20
N LEU A 10 -11.66 6.60 -6.24
CA LEU A 10 -10.34 5.96 -6.25
C LEU A 10 -9.53 6.35 -7.49
N ASP A 11 -10.19 6.45 -8.65
CA ASP A 11 -9.55 6.89 -9.90
C ASP A 11 -9.04 8.33 -9.82
N GLU A 12 -9.85 9.25 -9.30
CA GLU A 12 -9.44 10.65 -9.10
C GLU A 12 -8.25 10.75 -8.15
N HIS A 13 -8.28 9.99 -7.06
CA HIS A 13 -7.20 9.96 -6.09
C HIS A 13 -5.89 9.44 -6.71
N VAL A 14 -5.94 8.27 -7.36
CA VAL A 14 -4.79 7.66 -8.04
C VAL A 14 -4.27 8.55 -9.17
N ALA A 15 -5.14 9.19 -9.96
CA ALA A 15 -4.73 10.11 -11.02
C ALA A 15 -3.94 11.32 -10.46
N LYS A 16 -4.37 11.90 -9.33
CA LYS A 16 -3.64 12.97 -8.66
C LYS A 16 -2.29 12.48 -8.12
N MET A 17 -2.23 11.30 -7.51
CA MET A 17 -0.98 10.69 -7.04
C MET A 17 0.02 10.46 -8.18
N LEU A 18 -0.44 9.92 -9.32
CA LEU A 18 0.40 9.68 -10.49
C LEU A 18 0.95 10.98 -11.08
N LYS A 19 0.14 12.04 -11.09
CA LYS A 19 0.59 13.38 -11.50
C LYS A 19 1.68 13.92 -10.58
N GLU A 20 1.57 13.72 -9.27
CA GLU A 20 2.61 14.13 -8.33
C GLU A 20 3.87 13.28 -8.49
N TRP A 21 3.73 11.97 -8.69
CA TRP A 21 4.85 11.08 -8.98
C TRP A 21 5.67 11.56 -10.18
N GLU A 22 5.04 11.95 -11.28
CA GLU A 22 5.75 12.50 -12.45
C GLU A 22 6.61 13.73 -12.12
N ARG A 23 6.20 14.55 -11.14
CA ARG A 23 6.97 15.72 -10.69
C ARG A 23 8.16 15.34 -9.83
N ILE A 24 7.99 14.34 -8.94
CA ILE A 24 9.01 14.01 -7.94
C ILE A 24 9.92 12.83 -8.34
N LYS A 25 9.53 12.01 -9.33
CA LYS A 25 10.19 10.72 -9.61
C LYS A 25 11.69 10.81 -9.84
N LYS A 26 12.16 11.86 -10.52
CA LYS A 26 13.60 12.08 -10.78
C LYS A 26 14.44 12.18 -9.50
N ARG A 27 13.85 12.63 -8.39
CA ARG A 27 14.50 12.74 -7.08
C ARG A 27 14.63 11.39 -6.36
N TYR A 28 13.67 10.49 -6.57
CA TYR A 28 13.55 9.24 -5.81
C TYR A 28 13.98 8.00 -6.59
N LEU A 29 13.78 7.95 -7.91
CA LEU A 29 14.02 6.76 -8.74
C LEU A 29 15.40 6.14 -8.53
N LYS A 30 16.47 6.94 -8.57
CA LYS A 30 17.85 6.45 -8.38
C LYS A 30 18.08 5.89 -6.98
N THR A 31 17.48 6.50 -5.96
CA THR A 31 17.59 6.03 -4.58
C THR A 31 16.88 4.70 -4.42
N ILE A 32 15.64 4.58 -4.91
CA ILE A 32 14.87 3.33 -4.87
C ILE A 32 15.60 2.22 -5.62
N GLN A 33 16.12 2.51 -6.82
CA GLN A 33 16.86 1.56 -7.65
C GLN A 33 18.12 1.04 -6.94
N ARG A 34 18.87 1.92 -6.27
CA ARG A 34 20.05 1.53 -5.47
C ARG A 34 19.65 0.67 -4.27
N SER A 35 18.57 1.03 -3.58
CA SER A 35 18.05 0.25 -2.45
C SER A 35 17.66 -1.17 -2.90
N LEU A 36 16.91 -1.31 -3.98
CA LEU A 36 16.52 -2.63 -4.52
C LEU A 36 17.70 -3.47 -5.01
N LYS A 37 18.74 -2.82 -5.57
CA LYS A 37 19.98 -3.51 -5.96
C LYS A 37 20.64 -4.23 -4.78
N SER A 38 20.49 -3.73 -3.55
CA SER A 38 21.01 -4.39 -2.35
C SER A 38 20.34 -5.74 -2.01
N LEU A 39 19.16 -6.03 -2.58
CA LEU A 39 18.48 -7.34 -2.53
C LEU A 39 18.69 -8.19 -3.80
N ASN A 40 19.68 -7.83 -4.62
CA ASN A 40 19.92 -8.44 -5.93
C ASN A 40 18.71 -8.31 -6.89
N VAL A 41 17.92 -7.23 -6.74
CA VAL A 41 16.87 -6.86 -7.68
C VAL A 41 17.43 -5.79 -8.63
N LYS A 42 17.44 -6.09 -9.93
CA LYS A 42 17.89 -5.16 -10.97
C LYS A 42 16.70 -4.87 -11.88
N LEU A 43 16.25 -3.63 -11.89
CA LEU A 43 15.22 -3.11 -12.78
C LEU A 43 15.81 -1.94 -13.57
N SER A 44 15.39 -1.81 -14.83
CA SER A 44 15.66 -0.61 -15.62
C SER A 44 14.95 0.62 -15.00
N GLU A 45 15.28 1.82 -15.46
CA GLU A 45 14.59 3.04 -15.01
C GLU A 45 13.09 3.00 -15.36
N GLU A 46 12.75 2.49 -16.55
CA GLU A 46 11.36 2.30 -16.99
C GLU A 46 10.62 1.28 -16.12
N GLN A 47 11.23 0.13 -15.84
CA GLN A 47 10.66 -0.88 -14.95
C GLN A 47 10.49 -0.36 -13.51
N MET A 48 11.41 0.51 -13.06
CA MET A 48 11.30 1.15 -11.75
C MET A 48 10.13 2.14 -11.70
N ASP A 49 9.97 2.95 -12.75
CA ASP A 49 8.84 3.87 -12.89
C ASP A 49 7.51 3.09 -12.90
N GLU A 50 7.42 2.02 -13.69
CA GLU A 50 6.24 1.14 -13.72
C GLU A 50 5.98 0.48 -12.36
N PHE A 51 7.02 0.00 -11.68
CA PHE A 51 6.91 -0.60 -10.35
C PHE A 51 6.29 0.38 -9.35
N VAL A 52 6.82 1.60 -9.24
CA VAL A 52 6.30 2.61 -8.31
C VAL A 52 4.87 3.03 -8.70
N LYS A 53 4.58 3.22 -9.99
CA LYS A 53 3.22 3.51 -10.48
C LYS A 53 2.23 2.39 -10.12
N THR A 54 2.67 1.13 -10.17
CA THR A 54 1.86 -0.02 -9.77
C THR A 54 1.57 0.00 -8.27
N LEU A 55 2.56 0.35 -7.43
CA LEU A 55 2.32 0.55 -5.99
C LEU A 55 1.34 1.68 -5.71
N ILE A 56 1.49 2.83 -6.39
CA ILE A 56 0.56 3.97 -6.27
C ILE A 56 -0.86 3.55 -6.58
N LYS A 57 -1.07 2.82 -7.68
CA LYS A 57 -2.41 2.33 -8.08
C LYS A 57 -3.00 1.37 -7.07
N LEU A 58 -2.19 0.47 -6.50
CA LEU A 58 -2.70 -0.66 -5.73
C LEU A 58 -2.67 -0.48 -4.21
N HIS A 59 -1.94 0.49 -3.66
CA HIS A 59 -1.78 0.58 -2.21
C HIS A 59 -3.12 0.70 -1.45
N ASP A 60 -4.12 1.31 -2.09
CA ASP A 60 -5.45 1.55 -1.57
C ASP A 60 -6.56 0.68 -2.19
N ILE A 61 -6.23 -0.31 -3.04
CA ILE A 61 -7.26 -1.13 -3.70
C ILE A 61 -8.14 -1.89 -2.70
N GLY A 62 -7.62 -2.19 -1.50
CA GLY A 62 -8.41 -2.74 -0.41
C GLY A 62 -9.58 -1.85 0.04
N LYS A 63 -9.56 -0.54 -0.24
CA LYS A 63 -10.72 0.35 -0.02
C LYS A 63 -11.92 -0.04 -0.86
N ALA A 64 -11.75 -0.82 -1.93
CA ALA A 64 -12.83 -1.42 -2.71
C ALA A 64 -13.53 -2.60 -1.99
N SER A 65 -13.10 -2.95 -0.77
CA SER A 65 -13.83 -3.91 0.08
C SER A 65 -15.21 -3.37 0.44
N ARG A 66 -16.23 -4.23 0.46
CA ARG A 66 -17.63 -3.81 0.71
C ARG A 66 -17.78 -3.13 2.07
N ILE A 67 -17.16 -3.67 3.13
CA ILE A 67 -17.10 -3.03 4.44
C ILE A 67 -16.52 -1.61 4.41
N TYR A 68 -15.44 -1.39 3.65
CA TYR A 68 -14.80 -0.09 3.57
C TYR A 68 -15.65 0.92 2.77
N GLN A 69 -16.27 0.47 1.68
CA GLN A 69 -17.21 1.29 0.92
C GLN A 69 -18.46 1.67 1.73
N ARG A 70 -18.98 0.77 2.58
CA ARG A 70 -20.07 1.11 3.51
C ARG A 70 -19.62 2.09 4.59
N HIS A 71 -18.39 1.98 5.10
CA HIS A 71 -17.83 2.96 6.02
C HIS A 71 -17.79 4.36 5.39
N ILE A 72 -17.23 4.51 4.18
CA ILE A 72 -17.17 5.82 3.51
C ILE A 72 -18.58 6.36 3.22
N LYS A 73 -19.49 5.52 2.69
CA LYS A 73 -20.80 5.99 2.19
C LYS A 73 -21.85 6.19 3.29
N LYS A 74 -21.77 5.42 4.38
CA LYS A 74 -22.82 5.34 5.40
C LYS A 74 -22.32 5.56 6.83
N GLY A 75 -21.01 5.71 7.04
CA GLY A 75 -20.42 5.86 8.37
C GLY A 75 -20.43 4.58 9.21
N GLU A 76 -20.59 3.40 8.60
CA GLU A 76 -20.52 2.12 9.31
C GLU A 76 -19.14 1.92 9.97
N LYS A 77 -19.07 1.31 11.15
CA LYS A 77 -17.78 1.08 11.83
C LYS A 77 -16.97 0.01 11.09
N LEU A 78 -15.67 0.25 10.91
CA LEU A 78 -14.74 -0.71 10.31
C LEU A 78 -14.41 -1.91 11.22
N GLU A 79 -14.69 -1.82 12.53
CA GLU A 79 -14.48 -2.92 13.49
C GLU A 79 -13.10 -3.57 13.41
N GLY A 80 -12.04 -2.75 13.26
CA GLY A 80 -10.67 -3.23 13.18
C GLY A 80 -10.20 -3.62 11.77
N PHE A 81 -11.07 -3.57 10.75
CA PHE A 81 -10.71 -3.87 9.36
C PHE A 81 -9.56 -2.98 8.86
N ARG A 82 -8.58 -3.60 8.19
CA ARG A 82 -7.37 -2.95 7.64
C ARG A 82 -7.27 -3.21 6.13
N HIS A 83 -7.55 -2.18 5.34
CA HIS A 83 -7.60 -2.28 3.88
C HIS A 83 -6.23 -2.58 3.25
N GLU A 84 -5.14 -2.14 3.87
CA GLU A 84 -3.78 -2.38 3.39
C GLU A 84 -3.41 -3.87 3.33
N LEU A 85 -4.05 -4.71 4.14
CA LEU A 85 -3.85 -6.16 4.12
C LEU A 85 -4.45 -6.77 2.85
N VAL A 86 -5.64 -6.29 2.48
CA VAL A 86 -6.30 -6.67 1.22
C VAL A 86 -5.52 -6.10 0.03
N SER A 87 -5.07 -4.85 0.11
CA SER A 87 -4.25 -4.24 -0.93
C SER A 87 -2.96 -5.02 -1.18
N ALA A 88 -2.29 -5.48 -0.11
CA ALA A 88 -1.08 -6.29 -0.22
C ALA A 88 -1.34 -7.62 -0.92
N TYR A 89 -2.49 -8.26 -0.64
CA TYR A 89 -2.90 -9.49 -1.32
C TYR A 89 -3.02 -9.30 -2.83
N TYR A 90 -3.68 -8.24 -3.28
CA TYR A 90 -3.82 -7.95 -4.71
C TYR A 90 -2.49 -7.54 -5.35
N THR A 91 -1.68 -6.77 -4.63
CA THR A 91 -0.40 -6.27 -5.12
C THR A 91 0.58 -7.39 -5.47
N TYR A 92 0.60 -8.48 -4.70
CA TYR A 92 1.55 -9.56 -4.88
C TYR A 92 1.44 -10.30 -6.23
N PRO A 93 0.32 -10.91 -6.61
CA PRO A 93 0.20 -11.60 -7.90
C PRO A 93 0.42 -10.65 -9.08
N ILE A 94 -0.07 -9.41 -9.02
CA ILE A 94 0.10 -8.40 -10.08
C ILE A 94 1.59 -8.08 -10.30
N LEU A 95 2.33 -7.80 -9.24
CA LEU A 95 3.76 -7.53 -9.33
C LEU A 95 4.58 -8.78 -9.68
N LYS A 96 4.11 -9.96 -9.26
CA LYS A 96 4.78 -11.23 -9.57
C LYS A 96 4.70 -11.51 -11.06
N GLU A 97 3.56 -11.24 -11.68
CA GLU A 97 3.34 -11.36 -13.12
C GLU A 97 4.11 -10.30 -13.91
N LYS A 98 4.07 -9.03 -13.50
CA LYS A 98 4.78 -7.94 -14.20
C LYS A 98 6.29 -8.00 -14.08
N PHE A 99 6.81 -8.51 -12.96
CA PHE A 99 8.24 -8.47 -12.66
C PHE A 99 8.77 -9.84 -12.22
N ASN A 100 8.75 -10.13 -10.93
CA ASN A 100 9.22 -11.39 -10.34
C ASN A 100 8.82 -11.48 -8.86
N GLU A 101 9.01 -12.65 -8.26
CA GLU A 101 8.64 -12.92 -6.86
C GLU A 101 9.29 -11.97 -5.85
N LYS A 102 10.55 -11.57 -6.04
CA LYS A 102 11.23 -10.68 -5.10
C LYS A 102 10.66 -9.26 -5.11
N VAL A 103 10.40 -8.73 -6.31
CA VAL A 103 9.74 -7.42 -6.48
C VAL A 103 8.33 -7.46 -5.90
N ALA A 104 7.59 -8.54 -6.17
CA ALA A 104 6.25 -8.75 -5.63
C ALA A 104 6.23 -8.78 -4.11
N PHE A 105 7.15 -9.53 -3.49
CA PHE A 105 7.30 -9.59 -2.04
C PHE A 105 7.56 -8.21 -1.45
N VAL A 106 8.55 -7.47 -1.96
CA VAL A 106 8.90 -6.13 -1.45
C VAL A 106 7.75 -5.15 -1.65
N GLY A 107 7.15 -5.11 -2.83
CA GLY A 107 6.05 -4.19 -3.13
C GLY A 107 4.82 -4.45 -2.27
N SER A 108 4.46 -5.72 -2.08
CA SER A 108 3.33 -6.10 -1.23
C SER A 108 3.58 -5.81 0.23
N LEU A 109 4.82 -5.97 0.70
CA LEU A 109 5.21 -5.57 2.05
C LEU A 109 5.13 -4.05 2.24
N VAL A 110 5.57 -3.26 1.26
CA VAL A 110 5.43 -1.80 1.29
C VAL A 110 3.97 -1.40 1.37
N VAL A 111 3.11 -2.00 0.54
CA VAL A 111 1.67 -1.77 0.59
C VAL A 111 1.09 -2.20 1.94
N MET A 112 1.48 -3.35 2.50
CA MET A 112 0.99 -3.79 3.81
C MET A 112 1.37 -2.82 4.95
N LEU A 113 2.46 -2.06 4.79
CA LEU A 113 3.01 -1.18 5.82
C LEU A 113 2.75 0.30 5.57
N HIS A 114 1.93 0.67 4.58
CA HIS A 114 1.83 2.08 4.15
C HIS A 114 1.17 3.03 5.16
N HIS A 115 0.41 2.51 6.12
CA HIS A 115 -0.12 3.29 7.26
C HIS A 115 0.85 3.37 8.45
N GLU A 116 1.95 2.63 8.44
CA GLU A 116 2.92 2.62 9.53
C GLU A 116 3.88 3.83 9.41
N PRO A 117 4.33 4.44 10.52
CA PRO A 117 5.26 5.57 10.45
C PRO A 117 6.53 5.23 9.68
N ILE A 118 6.95 6.15 8.79
CA ILE A 118 8.12 6.01 7.91
C ILE A 118 9.40 5.66 8.71
N LEU A 119 9.52 6.19 9.94
CA LEU A 119 10.61 5.94 10.88
C LEU A 119 10.30 4.76 11.82
N MET A 120 10.26 3.57 11.24
CA MET A 120 10.52 2.22 11.79
C MET A 120 10.78 2.01 13.30
N GLY A 121 9.81 2.33 14.15
CA GLY A 121 9.66 1.69 15.47
C GLY A 121 8.92 0.35 15.43
N GLN A 122 8.24 0.04 14.32
CA GLN A 122 7.30 -1.09 14.23
C GLN A 122 7.77 -2.26 13.36
N ILE A 123 8.86 -2.17 12.60
CA ILE A 123 9.49 -3.41 12.07
C ILE A 123 10.15 -4.22 13.20
N THR A 124 10.46 -3.59 14.34
CA THR A 124 10.68 -4.27 15.63
C THR A 124 9.39 -4.82 16.27
N SER A 125 8.21 -4.26 15.95
CA SER A 125 6.91 -4.85 16.35
C SER A 125 6.49 -6.03 15.46
N ILE A 126 7.04 -6.12 14.25
CA ILE A 126 7.00 -7.35 13.45
C ILE A 126 7.69 -8.49 14.23
N GLU A 127 8.72 -8.19 15.04
CA GLU A 127 9.37 -9.14 15.98
C GLU A 127 8.59 -9.32 17.30
N LYS A 128 7.71 -8.39 17.71
CA LYS A 128 6.90 -8.49 18.94
C LYS A 128 5.43 -8.05 18.73
N LYS A 129 4.53 -9.04 18.69
CA LYS A 129 3.06 -8.96 18.85
C LYS A 129 2.21 -8.30 17.74
N GLY A 130 2.76 -7.55 16.77
CA GLY A 130 1.95 -6.77 15.81
C GLY A 130 1.33 -7.51 14.61
N LEU A 131 1.87 -8.68 14.24
CA LEU A 131 1.46 -9.48 13.07
C LEU A 131 1.43 -10.99 13.41
N THR A 132 0.81 -11.35 14.53
CA THR A 132 0.48 -12.75 14.82
C THR A 132 -0.72 -13.17 13.98
N ALA A 133 -0.92 -14.48 13.79
CA ALA A 133 -2.10 -14.99 13.08
C ALA A 133 -3.42 -14.48 13.70
N GLU A 134 -3.47 -14.35 15.03
CA GLU A 134 -4.61 -13.81 15.77
C GLU A 134 -4.88 -12.33 15.43
N VAL A 135 -3.86 -11.49 15.35
CA VAL A 135 -4.02 -10.07 14.96
C VAL A 135 -4.45 -9.94 13.50
N VAL A 136 -3.92 -10.79 12.62
CA VAL A 136 -4.34 -10.84 11.20
C VAL A 136 -5.80 -11.26 11.09
N LEU A 137 -6.20 -12.29 11.83
CA LEU A 137 -7.59 -12.75 11.93
C LEU A 137 -8.51 -11.63 12.40
N ASP A 138 -8.14 -10.93 13.47
CA ASP A 138 -8.93 -9.82 14.01
C ASP A 138 -9.12 -8.70 12.97
N LYS A 139 -8.03 -8.28 12.32
CA LYS A 139 -8.02 -7.24 11.27
C LYS A 139 -8.76 -7.61 9.98
N LEU A 140 -9.04 -8.89 9.74
CA LEU A 140 -9.69 -9.39 8.53
C LEU A 140 -11.05 -10.06 8.81
N ARG A 141 -11.44 -10.17 10.07
CA ARG A 141 -12.66 -10.87 10.52
C ARG A 141 -13.92 -10.37 9.81
N LYS A 142 -13.94 -9.09 9.44
CA LYS A 142 -15.08 -8.41 8.85
C LYS A 142 -14.94 -8.17 7.35
N PHE A 143 -13.89 -8.72 6.74
CA PHE A 143 -13.78 -8.74 5.29
C PHE A 143 -14.94 -9.57 4.71
N ASP A 144 -15.76 -8.92 3.90
CA ASP A 144 -17.00 -9.45 3.33
C ASP A 144 -17.01 -9.40 1.79
N GLY A 145 -15.81 -9.38 1.21
CA GLY A 145 -15.58 -9.36 -0.22
C GLY A 145 -15.37 -7.97 -0.81
N MET A 146 -15.16 -7.94 -2.13
CA MET A 146 -14.93 -6.72 -2.91
C MET A 146 -16.21 -6.25 -3.59
N VAL A 147 -16.30 -4.96 -3.92
CA VAL A 147 -17.38 -4.47 -4.79
C VAL A 147 -17.19 -4.96 -6.22
N GLU A 148 -18.27 -5.11 -6.99
CA GLU A 148 -18.26 -5.74 -8.32
C GLU A 148 -17.34 -5.01 -9.31
N GLU A 149 -17.26 -3.68 -9.20
CA GLU A 149 -16.45 -2.84 -10.07
C GLU A 149 -14.93 -3.05 -9.90
N THR A 150 -14.50 -3.81 -8.90
CA THR A 150 -13.07 -4.05 -8.62
C THR A 150 -12.38 -4.76 -9.78
N LYS A 151 -13.04 -5.73 -10.43
CA LYS A 151 -12.45 -6.47 -11.56
C LYS A 151 -12.24 -5.58 -12.78
N GLU A 152 -13.21 -4.73 -13.08
CA GLU A 152 -13.14 -3.72 -14.15
C GLU A 152 -12.02 -2.73 -13.85
N TRP A 153 -11.99 -2.17 -12.62
CA TRP A 153 -10.97 -1.23 -12.18
C TRP A 153 -9.55 -1.78 -12.33
N LEU A 154 -9.32 -3.05 -11.92
CA LEU A 154 -8.03 -3.72 -12.08
C LEU A 154 -7.64 -3.89 -13.56
N THR A 155 -8.60 -4.24 -14.41
CA THR A 155 -8.38 -4.39 -15.86
C THR A 155 -7.92 -3.07 -16.47
N GLU A 156 -8.60 -1.97 -16.16
CA GLU A 156 -8.32 -0.65 -16.72
C GLU A 156 -7.02 -0.04 -16.18
N ASN A 157 -6.75 -0.21 -14.89
CA ASN A 157 -5.65 0.48 -14.23
C ASN A 157 -4.33 -0.30 -14.25
N VAL A 158 -4.37 -1.63 -14.18
CA VAL A 158 -3.16 -2.47 -14.09
C VAL A 158 -3.08 -3.59 -15.14
N GLY A 159 -4.16 -3.84 -15.89
CA GLY A 159 -4.21 -4.82 -16.97
C GLY A 159 -4.18 -6.28 -16.52
N ILE A 160 -4.28 -6.54 -15.22
CA ILE A 160 -4.19 -7.88 -14.62
C ILE A 160 -5.36 -8.05 -13.65
N VAL A 161 -6.18 -9.06 -13.91
CA VAL A 161 -7.30 -9.42 -13.04
C VAL A 161 -6.83 -10.47 -12.03
N VAL A 162 -7.10 -10.19 -10.76
CA VAL A 162 -6.85 -11.13 -9.66
C VAL A 162 -8.20 -11.58 -9.13
N GLU A 163 -8.35 -12.88 -8.92
CA GLU A 163 -9.57 -13.42 -8.33
C GLU A 163 -9.80 -12.89 -6.91
N GLU A 164 -11.07 -12.74 -6.56
CA GLU A 164 -11.44 -12.26 -5.23
C GLU A 164 -10.97 -13.27 -4.17
N PRO A 165 -10.19 -12.84 -3.16
CA PRO A 165 -9.73 -13.73 -2.12
C PRO A 165 -10.90 -14.21 -1.27
N LYS A 166 -10.88 -15.50 -0.91
CA LYS A 166 -11.63 -15.94 0.28
C LYS A 166 -10.92 -15.41 1.52
N GLY A 167 -11.68 -15.18 2.60
CA GLY A 167 -11.10 -14.66 3.85
C GLY A 167 -9.91 -15.49 4.35
N GLU A 168 -10.00 -16.82 4.29
CA GLU A 168 -8.92 -17.75 4.67
C GLU A 168 -7.66 -17.59 3.82
N ASP A 169 -7.81 -17.38 2.50
CA ASP A 169 -6.68 -17.18 1.59
C ASP A 169 -5.94 -15.88 1.92
N LEU A 170 -6.68 -14.84 2.28
CA LEU A 170 -6.14 -13.55 2.67
C LEU A 170 -5.36 -13.64 3.99
N ILE A 171 -5.92 -14.33 4.98
CA ILE A 171 -5.25 -14.60 6.27
C ILE A 171 -3.96 -15.36 6.05
N ARG A 172 -3.99 -16.45 5.25
CA ARG A 172 -2.82 -17.26 4.94
C ARG A 172 -1.75 -16.41 4.26
N PHE A 173 -2.12 -15.62 3.25
CA PHE A 173 -1.20 -14.75 2.53
C PHE A 173 -0.53 -13.72 3.46
N VAL A 174 -1.30 -12.99 4.27
CA VAL A 174 -0.76 -11.96 5.17
C VAL A 174 0.15 -12.60 6.22
N PHE A 175 -0.21 -13.78 6.72
CA PHE A 175 0.62 -14.54 7.65
C PHE A 175 1.95 -14.95 7.00
N GLU A 176 1.93 -15.54 5.80
CA GLU A 176 3.13 -15.93 5.07
C GLU A 176 4.02 -14.73 4.75
N LEU A 177 3.44 -13.61 4.30
CA LEU A 177 4.16 -12.37 4.01
C LEU A 177 4.84 -11.83 5.29
N SER A 178 4.13 -11.83 6.40
CA SER A 178 4.65 -11.39 7.72
C SER A 178 5.76 -12.30 8.24
N VAL A 179 5.61 -13.63 8.11
CA VAL A 179 6.62 -14.62 8.49
C VAL A 179 7.88 -14.45 7.64
N ARG A 180 7.73 -14.32 6.32
CA ARG A 180 8.86 -14.07 5.40
C ARG A 180 9.57 -12.76 5.73
N ALA A 181 8.84 -11.69 6.04
CA ALA A 181 9.42 -10.41 6.44
C ALA A 181 10.21 -10.49 7.76
N ARG A 182 9.72 -11.27 8.75
CA ARG A 182 10.40 -11.51 10.03
C ARG A 182 11.72 -12.26 9.88
N HIS A 183 11.71 -13.34 9.11
CA HIS A 183 12.81 -14.30 9.06
C HIS A 183 13.82 -14.01 7.95
N MET A 184 13.67 -12.89 7.24
CA MET A 184 14.64 -12.50 6.24
C MET A 184 15.96 -12.12 6.93
N PRO A 185 17.10 -12.76 6.59
CA PRO A 185 18.39 -12.52 7.25
C PRO A 185 18.83 -11.04 7.21
N ASP A 186 18.36 -10.30 6.20
CA ASP A 186 18.69 -8.91 5.93
C ASP A 186 17.54 -7.95 6.33
N SER A 187 16.95 -8.15 7.51
CA SER A 187 15.82 -7.32 7.99
C SER A 187 16.14 -5.81 7.94
N GLY A 188 17.38 -5.40 8.21
CA GLY A 188 17.86 -4.02 8.08
C GLY A 188 17.86 -3.47 6.64
N LYS A 189 18.16 -4.30 5.63
CA LYS A 189 18.09 -3.87 4.21
C LYS A 189 16.64 -3.77 3.76
N LEU A 190 15.81 -4.73 4.17
CA LEU A 190 14.38 -4.72 3.87
C LEU A 190 13.70 -3.47 4.45
N ARG A 191 14.10 -3.09 5.66
CA ARG A 191 13.74 -1.82 6.31
C ARG A 191 14.12 -0.61 5.45
N LEU A 192 15.39 -0.48 5.07
CA LEU A 192 15.85 0.62 4.24
C LEU A 192 15.07 0.73 2.92
N ILE A 193 14.78 -0.41 2.28
CA ILE A 193 14.05 -0.46 1.01
C ILE A 193 12.60 -0.06 1.19
N ALA A 194 11.92 -0.61 2.21
CA ALA A 194 10.54 -0.24 2.50
C ALA A 194 10.44 1.25 2.82
N GLY A 195 11.35 1.81 3.63
CA GLY A 195 11.39 3.25 3.90
C GLY A 195 11.61 4.08 2.64
N ALA A 196 12.55 3.68 1.78
CA ALA A 196 12.82 4.38 0.51
C ALA A 196 11.63 4.39 -0.46
N LEU A 197 10.77 3.37 -0.41
CA LEU A 197 9.55 3.26 -1.21
C LEU A 197 8.34 3.95 -0.55
N LEU A 198 8.24 3.90 0.78
CA LEU A 198 7.15 4.53 1.53
C LEU A 198 7.20 6.05 1.46
N ILE A 199 8.39 6.67 1.48
CA ILE A 199 8.52 8.13 1.38
C ILE A 199 7.79 8.70 0.14
N PRO A 200 8.12 8.30 -1.10
CA PRO A 200 7.42 8.83 -2.27
C PRO A 200 5.96 8.39 -2.32
N LEU A 201 5.61 7.19 -1.82
CA LEU A 201 4.22 6.73 -1.80
C LEU A 201 3.35 7.63 -0.91
N VAL A 202 3.79 7.92 0.32
CA VAL A 202 3.10 8.80 1.27
C VAL A 202 3.04 10.24 0.76
N LEU A 203 4.11 10.75 0.14
CA LEU A 203 4.09 12.09 -0.47
C LEU A 203 3.05 12.17 -1.60
N CYS A 204 2.96 11.14 -2.43
CA CYS A 204 1.96 11.07 -3.49
C CYS A 204 0.55 10.96 -2.91
N ASP A 205 0.33 10.10 -1.91
CA ASP A 205 -0.98 9.89 -1.25
C ASP A 205 -1.47 11.18 -0.60
N TYR A 206 -0.59 11.83 0.17
CA TYR A 206 -0.85 13.15 0.73
C TYR A 206 -1.26 14.15 -0.34
N ALA A 207 -0.50 14.25 -1.45
CA ALA A 207 -0.83 15.12 -2.57
C ALA A 207 -2.17 14.78 -3.22
N GLY A 208 -2.48 13.49 -3.36
CA GLY A 208 -3.75 12.98 -3.89
C GLY A 208 -4.95 13.31 -3.00
N ALA A 209 -4.73 13.44 -1.69
CA ALA A 209 -5.74 13.72 -0.68
C ALA A 209 -5.90 15.21 -0.33
N ARG A 210 -5.09 16.14 -0.89
CA ARG A 210 -5.10 17.57 -0.48
C ARG A 210 -6.44 18.28 -0.62
N ASP A 211 -7.21 17.93 -1.65
CA ASP A 211 -8.47 18.62 -1.98
C ASP A 211 -9.72 17.87 -1.51
N ARG A 212 -9.58 16.84 -0.66
CA ARG A 212 -10.71 16.02 -0.23
C ARG A 212 -11.53 16.70 0.87
N GLU A 213 -12.82 16.38 0.95
CA GLU A 213 -13.64 16.74 2.11
C GLU A 213 -13.25 15.89 3.34
N GLY A 214 -13.16 16.52 4.52
CA GLY A 214 -12.89 15.86 5.81
C GLY A 214 -11.57 16.27 6.47
N GLU A 215 -11.24 15.62 7.59
CA GLU A 215 -10.03 15.91 8.37
C GLU A 215 -8.75 15.67 7.54
N ALA A 216 -7.76 16.56 7.71
CA ALA A 216 -6.46 16.44 7.06
C ALA A 216 -5.82 15.08 7.38
N PRO A 217 -5.02 14.48 6.47
CA PRO A 217 -4.30 13.25 6.78
C PRO A 217 -3.51 13.41 8.08
N LYS A 218 -3.42 12.38 8.94
CA LYS A 218 -2.59 12.43 10.17
C LYS A 218 -1.14 12.89 9.91
N PHE A 219 -0.64 12.64 8.70
CA PHE A 219 0.67 13.11 8.24
C PHE A 219 0.77 14.65 8.15
N ALA A 220 -0.35 15.34 7.89
CA ALA A 220 -0.47 16.80 7.94
C ALA A 220 -0.35 17.32 9.38
N GLU A 221 -0.92 16.62 10.36
CA GLU A 221 -0.82 17.00 11.78
C GLU A 221 0.63 16.88 12.28
N VAL A 222 1.36 15.87 11.80
CA VAL A 222 2.79 15.66 12.13
C VAL A 222 3.67 16.74 11.49
N LEU A 223 3.38 17.17 10.25
CA LEU A 223 4.11 18.25 9.57
C LEU A 223 3.69 19.66 10.01
N GLY A 224 2.47 19.82 10.55
CA GLY A 224 1.96 21.08 11.09
C GLY A 224 2.65 21.56 12.37
N VAL A 225 3.61 20.78 12.90
CA VAL A 225 4.52 21.20 13.97
C VAL A 225 5.80 21.85 13.40
N GLU A 226 5.99 21.82 12.08
CA GLU A 226 7.12 22.45 11.37
C GLU A 226 6.68 23.53 10.37
N GLU A 227 5.60 24.26 10.64
CA GLU A 227 5.52 25.64 10.14
C GLU A 227 6.54 26.49 10.91
N TYR A 228 7.81 26.29 10.58
CA TYR A 228 8.88 27.22 10.92
C TYR A 228 8.51 28.56 10.30
N GLY A 229 8.35 29.55 11.17
CA GLY A 229 8.38 30.95 10.78
C GLY A 229 9.60 31.22 9.92
N ILE A 230 9.34 31.63 8.68
CA ILE A 230 10.22 32.47 7.86
C ILE A 230 9.33 33.60 7.34
#